data_AF-A0A7C9AQY9-F1
#
_entry.id   AF-A0A7C9AQY9-F1
#
_cell.length_a   1.000
_cell.length_b   1.000
_cell.length_c   1.000
_cell.angle_alpha   90.00
_cell.angle_beta   90.00
_cell.angle_gamma   90.00
#
_symmetry.space_group_name_H-M   'P 1'
#
loop_
_entity.id
_entity.type
_entity.pdbx_description
1 polymer ?
#
loop_
_entity_poly.entity_id
_entity_poly.type
_entity_poly.pdbx_seq_one_letter_code
_entity_poly.pdbx_strand_id
1 'polypeptide(L)'
;LSVFTNEKGGAIDDTVITKVKDDHIYLVVNAGCRDKDLAHIEEHMKAFKAKGGDVSRHIHDERSLLALQGPLAATVLQRLTKEDLSKLYFGEFSMLDINGFPCYLTRTGYTGEDGFEISVPNENAVDLAKAILEKSEGKVRLTGLGARDSLRLEAGLCLYGNDLEQHITPVEAGLTWAIGKRRRAEGGFLGAEVILKQIADGPPKRRV
;
A
#
# COMPACT_ATOMS: atom_id res chain seq x y z
N LEU A 1 -1.78 -1.86 -5.15
CA LEU A 1 -2.99 -1.19 -4.62
C LEU A 1 -4.16 -2.16 -4.68
N SER A 2 -4.96 -2.21 -3.62
CA SER A 2 -6.25 -2.88 -3.52
C SER A 2 -7.22 -1.95 -2.77
N VAL A 3 -8.51 -2.27 -2.78
CA VAL A 3 -9.54 -1.50 -2.07
C VAL A 3 -10.39 -2.48 -1.26
N PHE A 4 -10.47 -2.27 0.06
CA PHE A 4 -11.49 -2.93 0.87
C PHE A 4 -12.84 -2.34 0.49
N THR A 5 -13.82 -3.19 0.21
CA THR A 5 -15.15 -2.77 -0.24
C THR A 5 -16.20 -3.29 0.73
N ASN A 6 -17.31 -2.56 0.86
CA ASN A 6 -18.48 -3.02 1.61
C ASN A 6 -19.49 -3.72 0.68
N GLU A 7 -20.56 -4.29 1.24
CA GLU A 7 -21.61 -4.99 0.48
C GLU A 7 -22.34 -4.12 -0.54
N LYS A 8 -22.28 -2.78 -0.39
CA LYS A 8 -22.85 -1.82 -1.34
C LYS A 8 -21.84 -1.39 -2.42
N GLY A 9 -20.63 -1.93 -2.39
CA GLY A 9 -19.55 -1.65 -3.35
C GLY A 9 -18.71 -0.42 -3.05
N GLY A 10 -19.00 0.31 -1.98
CA GLY A 10 -18.23 1.50 -1.59
C GLY A 10 -16.92 1.16 -0.88
N ALA A 11 -15.95 2.06 -0.95
CA ALA A 11 -14.60 1.86 -0.41
C ALA A 11 -14.56 2.00 1.12
N ILE A 12 -14.19 0.93 1.82
CA ILE A 12 -13.87 0.96 3.25
C ILE A 12 -12.51 1.62 3.46
N ASP A 13 -11.49 1.25 2.71
CA ASP A 13 -10.18 1.90 2.66
C ASP A 13 -9.41 1.43 1.43
N ASP A 14 -8.40 2.16 0.99
CA ASP A 14 -7.40 1.66 0.04
C ASP A 14 -6.15 1.15 0.76
N THR A 15 -5.50 0.14 0.20
CA THR A 15 -4.38 -0.54 0.85
C THR A 15 -3.38 -1.07 -0.17
N VAL A 16 -2.11 -1.18 0.24
CA VAL A 16 -1.11 -1.95 -0.50
C VAL A 16 -1.06 -3.36 0.08
N ILE A 17 -1.30 -4.35 -0.77
CA ILE A 17 -1.17 -5.77 -0.44
C ILE A 17 -0.08 -6.34 -1.32
N THR A 18 0.90 -6.98 -0.69
CA THR A 18 1.98 -7.67 -1.41
C THR A 18 2.03 -9.14 -1.03
N LYS A 19 2.19 -10.00 -2.04
CA LYS A 19 2.44 -11.42 -1.82
C LYS A 19 3.92 -11.59 -1.43
N VAL A 20 4.17 -12.09 -0.23
CA VAL A 20 5.54 -12.31 0.27
C VAL A 20 5.99 -13.73 -0.04
N LYS A 21 5.16 -14.72 0.32
CA LYS A 21 5.30 -16.13 -0.07
C LYS A 21 3.91 -16.70 -0.41
N ASP A 22 3.84 -17.99 -0.69
CA ASP A 22 2.57 -18.66 -1.00
C ASP A 22 1.63 -18.73 0.21
N ASP A 23 2.15 -18.60 1.43
CA ASP A 23 1.42 -18.76 2.70
C ASP A 23 1.22 -17.45 3.48
N HIS A 24 1.81 -16.33 3.05
CA HIS A 24 1.58 -15.04 3.70
C HIS A 24 1.67 -13.83 2.76
N ILE A 25 0.90 -12.82 3.12
CA ILE A 25 0.83 -11.51 2.48
C ILE A 25 1.21 -10.42 3.48
N TYR A 26 1.76 -9.32 2.98
CA TYR A 26 2.04 -8.11 3.76
C TYR A 26 1.03 -7.02 3.35
N LEU A 27 0.41 -6.37 4.35
CA LEU A 27 -0.58 -5.32 4.13
C LEU A 27 -0.13 -4.04 4.82
N VAL A 28 -0.27 -2.93 4.09
CA VAL A 28 -0.12 -1.57 4.63
C VAL A 28 -1.45 -0.85 4.49
N VAL A 29 -2.01 -0.40 5.61
CA VAL A 29 -3.32 0.28 5.70
C VAL A 29 -3.13 1.74 6.12
N ASN A 30 -4.11 2.60 5.85
CA ASN A 30 -4.01 4.00 6.22
C ASN A 30 -4.05 4.17 7.74
N ALA A 31 -3.15 5.01 8.29
CA ALA A 31 -3.05 5.22 9.73
C ALA A 31 -4.37 5.71 10.36
N GLY A 32 -5.08 6.63 9.68
CA GLY A 32 -6.38 7.14 10.14
C GLY A 32 -7.54 6.13 10.01
N CYS A 33 -7.33 5.02 9.30
CA CYS A 33 -8.31 3.96 9.11
C CYS A 33 -8.01 2.70 9.92
N ARG A 34 -6.86 2.65 10.62
CA ARG A 34 -6.34 1.45 11.31
C ARG A 34 -7.42 0.66 12.05
N ASP A 35 -8.15 1.28 12.96
CA ASP A 35 -9.13 0.56 13.80
C ASP A 35 -10.28 -0.03 12.97
N LYS A 36 -10.77 0.74 11.99
CA LYS A 36 -11.82 0.31 11.06
C LYS A 36 -11.34 -0.83 10.17
N ASP A 37 -10.14 -0.76 9.63
CA ASP A 37 -9.60 -1.79 8.73
C ASP A 37 -9.28 -3.06 9.49
N LEU A 38 -8.70 -2.94 10.69
CA LEU A 38 -8.43 -4.08 11.55
C LEU A 38 -9.72 -4.77 12.01
N ALA A 39 -10.80 -4.01 12.28
CA ALA A 39 -12.11 -4.58 12.59
C ALA A 39 -12.69 -5.34 11.38
N HIS A 40 -12.65 -4.72 10.19
CA HIS A 40 -13.11 -5.35 8.95
C HIS A 40 -12.37 -6.66 8.64
N ILE A 41 -11.04 -6.65 8.72
CA ILE A 41 -10.21 -7.85 8.51
C ILE A 41 -10.54 -8.92 9.56
N GLU A 42 -10.69 -8.55 10.83
CA GLU A 42 -10.99 -9.49 11.92
C GLU A 42 -12.34 -10.18 11.72
N GLU A 43 -13.37 -9.45 11.32
CA GLU A 43 -14.69 -9.99 11.01
C GLU A 43 -14.61 -11.07 9.92
N HIS A 44 -13.92 -10.77 8.81
CA HIS A 44 -13.78 -11.72 7.72
C HIS A 44 -12.88 -12.91 8.07
N MET A 45 -11.83 -12.70 8.87
CA MET A 45 -11.00 -13.79 9.39
C MET A 45 -11.81 -14.74 10.29
N LYS A 46 -12.66 -14.21 11.18
CA LYS A 46 -13.55 -15.02 12.02
C LYS A 46 -14.54 -15.83 11.18
N ALA A 47 -15.15 -15.21 10.18
CA ALA A 47 -16.06 -15.89 9.27
C ALA A 47 -15.36 -16.99 8.45
N PHE A 48 -14.10 -16.77 8.03
CA PHE A 48 -13.30 -17.78 7.33
C PHE A 48 -12.94 -18.96 8.24
N LYS A 49 -12.51 -18.69 9.48
CA LYS A 49 -12.23 -19.72 10.50
C LYS A 49 -13.46 -20.55 10.84
N ALA A 50 -14.63 -19.92 10.98
CA ALA A 50 -15.89 -20.61 11.24
C ALA A 50 -16.27 -21.62 10.14
N LYS A 51 -15.73 -21.45 8.92
CA LYS A 51 -15.91 -22.37 7.79
C LYS A 51 -14.77 -23.42 7.69
N GLY A 52 -13.93 -23.53 8.72
CA GLY A 52 -12.80 -24.46 8.77
C GLY A 52 -11.52 -23.95 8.11
N GLY A 53 -11.45 -22.67 7.74
CA GLY A 53 -10.24 -22.07 7.19
C GLY A 53 -9.17 -21.81 8.26
N ASP A 54 -7.90 -21.88 7.87
CA ASP A 54 -6.76 -21.50 8.71
C ASP A 54 -6.19 -20.15 8.25
N VAL A 55 -6.19 -19.17 9.15
CA VAL A 55 -5.66 -17.84 8.89
C VAL A 55 -5.24 -17.18 10.19
N SER A 56 -4.12 -16.49 10.20
CA SER A 56 -3.68 -15.66 11.32
C SER A 56 -3.19 -14.31 10.80
N ARG A 57 -3.03 -13.34 11.70
CA ARG A 57 -2.43 -12.04 11.38
C ARG A 57 -1.47 -11.66 12.48
N HIS A 58 -0.44 -10.92 12.09
CA HIS A 58 0.48 -10.24 13.00
C HIS A 58 0.44 -8.74 12.71
N ILE A 59 0.36 -7.93 13.76
CA ILE A 59 0.40 -6.47 13.64
C ILE A 59 1.82 -6.03 13.96
N HIS A 60 2.47 -5.34 13.02
CA HIS A 60 3.86 -4.89 13.13
C HIS A 60 4.00 -3.59 13.93
N ASP A 61 3.52 -3.55 15.19
CA ASP A 61 3.72 -2.39 16.08
C ASP A 61 5.19 -2.19 16.49
N GLU A 62 6.03 -3.23 16.31
CA GLU A 62 7.47 -3.20 16.54
C GLU A 62 8.28 -2.57 15.39
N ARG A 63 7.62 -2.05 14.35
CA ARG A 63 8.29 -1.53 13.14
C ARG A 63 7.82 -0.12 12.78
N SER A 64 8.76 0.66 12.27
CA SER A 64 8.53 1.98 11.67
C SER A 64 8.56 1.85 10.14
N LEU A 65 7.93 2.81 9.46
CA LEU A 65 7.89 2.86 8.00
C LEU A 65 8.50 4.18 7.50
N LEU A 66 9.55 4.09 6.69
CA LEU A 66 10.17 5.23 6.01
C LEU A 66 9.87 5.13 4.51
N ALA A 67 9.55 6.26 3.87
CA ALA A 67 9.40 6.34 2.42
C ALA A 67 10.53 7.19 1.83
N LEU A 68 11.31 6.61 0.92
CA LEU A 68 12.34 7.30 0.14
C LEU A 68 11.88 7.36 -1.31
N GLN A 69 11.56 8.56 -1.79
CA GLN A 69 10.87 8.77 -3.07
C GLN A 69 11.63 9.81 -3.91
N GLY A 70 11.62 9.62 -5.23
CA GLY A 70 12.29 10.47 -6.21
C GLY A 70 13.34 9.74 -7.05
N PRO A 71 13.84 10.37 -8.12
CA PRO A 71 14.69 9.73 -9.13
C PRO A 71 16.05 9.23 -8.61
N LEU A 72 16.47 9.69 -7.43
CA LEU A 72 17.71 9.27 -6.79
C LEU A 72 17.50 8.20 -5.70
N ALA A 73 16.26 7.80 -5.41
CA ALA A 73 15.93 6.88 -4.32
C ALA A 73 16.70 5.56 -4.44
N ALA A 74 16.68 4.94 -5.62
CA ALA A 74 17.39 3.67 -5.86
C ALA A 74 18.90 3.82 -5.68
N THR A 75 19.50 4.87 -6.25
CA THR A 75 20.94 5.12 -6.13
C THR A 75 21.37 5.36 -4.68
N VAL A 76 20.59 6.11 -3.90
CA VAL A 76 20.90 6.38 -2.49
C VAL A 76 20.75 5.11 -1.66
N LEU A 77 19.64 4.39 -1.81
CA LEU A 77 19.38 3.19 -1.01
C LEU A 77 20.34 2.04 -1.35
N GLN A 78 20.76 1.91 -2.61
CA GLN A 78 21.74 0.90 -3.05
C GLN A 78 23.07 1.00 -2.30
N ARG A 79 23.45 2.19 -1.80
CA ARG A 79 24.67 2.38 -1.01
C ARG A 79 24.59 1.79 0.40
N LEU A 80 23.38 1.44 0.85
CA LEU A 80 23.10 0.91 2.18
C LEU A 80 22.83 -0.60 2.17
N THR A 81 22.83 -1.26 1.01
CA THR A 81 22.58 -2.71 0.92
C THR A 81 23.51 -3.38 -0.07
N LYS A 82 23.74 -4.68 0.12
CA LYS A 82 24.50 -5.52 -0.80
C LYS A 82 23.62 -6.12 -1.90
N GLU A 83 22.31 -6.15 -1.70
CA GLU A 83 21.36 -6.66 -2.68
C GLU A 83 21.25 -5.68 -3.87
N ASP A 84 21.10 -6.23 -5.07
CA ASP A 84 20.99 -5.44 -6.30
C ASP A 84 19.55 -4.94 -6.49
N LEU A 85 19.30 -3.69 -6.10
CA LEU A 85 17.98 -3.07 -6.15
C LEU A 85 17.50 -2.79 -7.58
N SER A 86 18.37 -2.89 -8.59
CA SER A 86 17.94 -2.78 -9.99
C SER A 86 17.05 -3.96 -10.41
N LYS A 87 17.12 -5.08 -9.67
CA LYS A 87 16.31 -6.29 -9.88
C LYS A 87 15.00 -6.30 -9.11
N LEU A 88 14.76 -5.31 -8.23
CA LEU A 88 13.50 -5.17 -7.52
C LEU A 88 12.60 -4.23 -8.32
N TYR A 89 11.55 -4.75 -8.94
CA TYR A 89 10.64 -3.98 -9.77
C TYR A 89 9.48 -3.37 -8.97
N PHE A 90 8.77 -2.42 -9.59
CA PHE A 90 7.63 -1.75 -8.96
C PHE A 90 6.58 -2.76 -8.46
N GLY A 91 6.17 -2.61 -7.19
CA GLY A 91 5.21 -3.49 -6.53
C GLY A 91 5.80 -4.78 -5.96
N GLU A 92 7.10 -5.04 -6.17
CA GLU A 92 7.77 -6.19 -5.57
C GLU A 92 8.22 -5.91 -4.14
N PHE A 93 8.31 -7.00 -3.37
CA PHE A 93 8.71 -7.01 -1.97
C PHE A 93 9.97 -7.85 -1.79
N SER A 94 10.84 -7.43 -0.88
CA SER A 94 11.99 -8.20 -0.45
C SER A 94 12.28 -8.01 1.03
N MET A 95 12.80 -9.05 1.67
CA MET A 95 13.38 -8.96 3.02
C MET A 95 14.90 -8.94 2.86
N LEU A 96 15.54 -7.86 3.26
CA LEU A 96 16.98 -7.68 3.09
C LEU A 96 17.59 -6.81 4.19
N ASP A 97 18.92 -6.86 4.25
CA ASP A 97 19.71 -5.99 5.09
C ASP A 97 19.85 -4.60 4.45
N ILE A 98 19.45 -3.56 5.19
CA ILE A 98 19.71 -2.16 4.83
C ILE A 98 20.40 -1.49 6.01
N ASN A 99 21.65 -1.09 5.80
CA ASN A 99 22.51 -0.49 6.82
C ASN A 99 22.75 -1.40 8.04
N GLY A 100 22.83 -2.73 7.85
CA GLY A 100 22.96 -3.68 8.95
C GLY A 100 21.65 -4.02 9.66
N PHE A 101 20.50 -3.55 9.16
CA PHE A 101 19.20 -3.73 9.79
C PHE A 101 18.26 -4.62 8.95
N PRO A 102 17.52 -5.55 9.58
CA PRO A 102 16.59 -6.42 8.87
C PRO A 102 15.33 -5.64 8.44
N CYS A 103 15.26 -5.30 7.16
CA CYS A 103 14.20 -4.47 6.61
C CYS A 103 13.26 -5.26 5.70
N TYR A 104 11.99 -4.83 5.67
CA TYR A 104 11.08 -5.20 4.60
C TYR A 104 11.05 -4.03 3.62
N LEU A 105 11.40 -4.31 2.37
CA LEU A 105 11.50 -3.32 1.32
C LEU A 105 10.43 -3.58 0.28
N THR A 106 9.68 -2.55 -0.08
CA THR A 106 8.76 -2.60 -1.22
C THR A 106 9.10 -1.46 -2.17
N ARG A 107 9.20 -1.72 -3.48
CA ARG A 107 9.37 -0.65 -4.48
C ARG A 107 8.02 -0.06 -4.83
N THR A 108 7.49 0.73 -3.91
CA THR A 108 6.19 1.40 -3.95
C THR A 108 6.32 2.83 -3.48
N GLY A 109 5.25 3.59 -3.63
CA GLY A 109 5.28 5.02 -3.39
C GLY A 109 3.91 5.67 -3.39
N TYR A 110 3.89 6.92 -2.92
CA TYR A 110 2.71 7.77 -2.88
C TYR A 110 3.02 9.17 -3.42
N THR A 111 3.93 9.27 -4.38
CA THR A 111 4.37 10.55 -4.98
C THR A 111 4.37 10.53 -6.51
N GLY A 112 4.04 9.41 -7.15
CA GLY A 112 4.14 9.21 -8.62
C GLY A 112 5.55 8.95 -9.15
N GLU A 113 6.57 9.29 -8.37
CA GLU A 113 7.98 9.03 -8.67
C GLU A 113 8.39 7.58 -8.33
N ASP A 114 9.56 7.17 -8.84
CA ASP A 114 10.24 5.96 -8.35
C ASP A 114 10.60 6.10 -6.87
N GLY A 115 10.68 4.99 -6.16
CA GLY A 115 10.96 5.00 -4.74
C GLY A 115 10.69 3.69 -4.03
N PHE A 116 10.95 3.72 -2.72
CA PHE A 116 10.79 2.59 -1.84
C PHE A 116 10.06 2.97 -0.55
N GLU A 117 9.35 2.00 0.00
CA GLU A 117 8.87 1.99 1.37
C GLU A 117 9.67 0.95 2.16
N ILE A 118 10.22 1.38 3.29
CA ILE A 118 11.19 0.63 4.09
C ILE A 118 10.61 0.44 5.48
N SER A 119 10.13 -0.77 5.77
CA SER A 119 9.73 -1.14 7.13
C SER A 119 10.97 -1.63 7.88
N VAL A 120 11.29 -0.98 8.99
CA VAL A 120 12.50 -1.19 9.80
C VAL A 120 12.12 -1.38 11.28
N PRO A 121 12.83 -2.18 12.08
CA PRO A 121 12.59 -2.24 13.52
C PRO A 121 12.66 -0.84 14.15
N ASN A 122 11.76 -0.57 15.11
CA ASN A 122 11.60 0.76 15.71
C ASN A 122 12.93 1.31 16.27
N GLU A 123 13.71 0.46 16.92
CA GLU A 123 15.00 0.80 17.51
C GLU A 123 16.05 1.26 16.48
N ASN A 124 15.89 0.91 15.20
CA ASN A 124 16.82 1.28 14.13
C ASN A 124 16.30 2.38 13.21
N ALA A 125 15.06 2.84 13.39
CA ALA A 125 14.41 3.77 12.47
C ALA A 125 15.15 5.11 12.34
N VAL A 126 15.60 5.66 13.48
CA VAL A 126 16.34 6.94 13.52
C VAL A 126 17.70 6.79 12.84
N ASP A 127 18.41 5.70 13.10
CA ASP A 127 19.74 5.47 12.54
C ASP A 127 19.68 5.19 11.05
N LEU A 128 18.68 4.45 10.58
CA LEU A 128 18.42 4.26 9.16
C LEU A 128 18.11 5.59 8.45
N ALA A 129 17.26 6.43 9.04
CA ALA A 129 16.94 7.75 8.48
C ALA A 129 18.18 8.65 8.37
N LYS A 130 19.04 8.66 9.40
CA LYS A 130 20.32 9.39 9.37
C LYS A 130 21.26 8.84 8.30
N ALA A 131 21.37 7.51 8.18
CA ALA A 131 22.21 6.87 7.18
C ALA A 131 21.77 7.21 5.75
N ILE A 132 20.45 7.24 5.48
CA ILE A 132 19.91 7.69 4.19
C ILE A 132 20.29 9.14 3.90
N LEU A 133 20.12 10.05 4.87
CA LEU A 133 20.48 11.45 4.71
C LEU A 133 21.98 11.63 4.44
N GLU A 134 22.83 10.94 5.20
CA GLU A 134 24.29 10.99 5.04
C GLU A 134 24.73 10.44 3.68
N LYS A 135 24.28 9.23 3.30
CA LYS A 135 24.65 8.60 2.01
C LYS A 135 24.07 9.31 0.80
N SER A 136 23.08 10.20 0.99
CA SER A 136 22.56 11.02 -0.09
C SER A 136 23.48 12.16 -0.51
N GLU A 137 24.52 12.48 0.28
CA GLU A 137 25.40 13.64 0.03
C GLU A 137 24.60 14.95 -0.14
N GLY A 138 23.55 15.13 0.68
CA GLY A 138 22.70 16.33 0.67
C GLY A 138 21.61 16.34 -0.43
N LYS A 139 21.46 15.26 -1.19
CA LYS A 139 20.43 15.15 -2.25
C LYS A 139 19.07 14.71 -1.73
N VAL A 140 19.00 14.06 -0.57
CA VAL A 140 17.74 13.73 0.11
C VAL A 140 17.38 14.83 1.10
N ARG A 141 16.10 15.19 1.13
CA ARG A 141 15.53 16.15 2.08
C ARG A 141 14.34 15.54 2.78
N LEU A 142 14.22 15.81 4.08
CA LEU A 142 13.03 15.43 4.84
C LEU A 142 11.81 16.18 4.29
N THR A 143 10.71 15.45 4.13
CA THR A 143 9.49 15.97 3.51
C THR A 143 8.31 15.69 4.44
N GLY A 144 7.50 16.72 4.70
CA GLY A 144 6.32 16.65 5.57
C GLY A 144 5.01 16.41 4.80
N LEU A 145 3.89 16.47 5.54
CA LEU A 145 2.56 16.15 5.03
C LEU A 145 2.09 17.07 3.88
N GLY A 146 2.39 18.37 3.94
CA GLY A 146 1.95 19.31 2.90
C GLY A 146 2.54 18.99 1.52
N ALA A 147 3.83 18.68 1.44
CA ALA A 147 4.47 18.27 0.20
C ALA A 147 4.06 16.84 -0.23
N ARG A 148 3.80 15.94 0.72
CA ARG A 148 3.22 14.62 0.40
C ARG A 148 1.86 14.75 -0.30
N ASP A 149 1.00 15.66 0.19
CA ASP A 149 -0.32 15.87 -0.40
C ASP A 149 -0.27 16.52 -1.78
N SER A 150 0.66 17.46 -2.03
CA SER A 150 0.83 18.01 -3.38
C SER A 150 1.32 16.95 -4.37
N LEU A 151 2.34 16.16 -3.98
CA LEU A 151 2.93 15.14 -4.85
C LEU A 151 1.93 14.04 -5.25
N ARG A 152 1.17 13.50 -4.27
CA ARG A 152 0.18 12.46 -4.57
C ARG A 152 -0.93 12.98 -5.48
N LEU A 153 -1.31 14.25 -5.33
CA LEU A 153 -2.37 14.89 -6.12
C LEU A 153 -1.90 15.08 -7.56
N GLU A 154 -0.69 15.57 -7.78
CA GLU A 154 -0.06 15.66 -9.11
C GLU A 154 0.07 14.28 -9.77
N ALA A 155 0.33 13.24 -8.99
CA ALA A 155 0.36 11.85 -9.45
C ALA A 155 -1.04 11.22 -9.68
N GLY A 156 -2.12 11.93 -9.38
CA GLY A 156 -3.50 11.45 -9.54
C GLY A 156 -3.92 10.33 -8.58
N LEU A 157 -3.20 10.18 -7.46
CA LEU A 157 -3.45 9.16 -6.44
C LEU A 157 -4.56 9.61 -5.47
N CYS A 158 -5.50 8.69 -5.21
CA CYS A 158 -6.62 8.94 -4.31
C CYS A 158 -6.14 9.11 -2.86
N LEU A 159 -6.79 10.01 -2.12
CA LEU A 159 -6.71 10.13 -0.67
C LEU A 159 -8.03 9.64 -0.05
N TYR A 160 -7.96 8.60 0.77
CA TYR A 160 -9.13 8.14 1.52
C TYR A 160 -9.68 9.23 2.44
N GLY A 161 -11.01 9.35 2.50
CA GLY A 161 -11.74 10.43 3.17
C GLY A 161 -11.95 11.68 2.32
N ASN A 162 -11.38 11.74 1.11
CA ASN A 162 -11.60 12.82 0.14
C ASN A 162 -12.02 12.26 -1.23
N ASP A 163 -11.15 11.48 -1.86
CA ASP A 163 -11.34 10.92 -3.20
C ASP A 163 -12.00 9.52 -3.17
N LEU A 164 -11.93 8.87 -2.00
CA LEU A 164 -12.48 7.55 -1.69
C LEU A 164 -13.18 7.59 -0.34
N GLU A 165 -14.35 6.95 -0.24
CA GLU A 165 -15.06 6.77 1.03
C GLU A 165 -16.15 5.69 0.89
N GLN A 166 -16.88 5.40 1.98
CA GLN A 166 -17.78 4.25 2.09
C GLN A 166 -18.95 4.23 1.09
N HIS A 167 -19.24 5.35 0.44
CA HIS A 167 -20.30 5.45 -0.56
C HIS A 167 -19.80 5.72 -1.98
N ILE A 168 -18.47 5.78 -2.16
CA ILE A 168 -17.81 5.89 -3.47
C ILE A 168 -17.24 4.53 -3.84
N THR A 169 -17.69 3.99 -4.96
CA THR A 169 -17.19 2.73 -5.51
C THR A 169 -15.79 2.90 -6.14
N PRO A 170 -14.99 1.83 -6.26
CA PRO A 170 -13.73 1.88 -6.99
C PRO A 170 -13.88 2.34 -8.46
N VAL A 171 -15.04 2.10 -9.10
CA VAL A 171 -15.29 2.51 -10.49
C VAL A 171 -15.57 4.01 -10.59
N GLU A 172 -16.35 4.57 -9.65
CA GLU A 172 -16.56 6.01 -9.52
C GLU A 172 -15.24 6.75 -9.21
N ALA A 173 -14.36 6.16 -8.40
CA ALA A 173 -13.06 6.74 -8.05
C ALA A 173 -11.98 6.62 -9.16
N GLY A 174 -12.31 6.05 -10.33
CA GLY A 174 -11.34 5.85 -11.42
C GLY A 174 -10.35 4.70 -11.17
N LEU A 175 -10.63 3.82 -10.21
CA LEU A 175 -9.77 2.70 -9.80
C LEU A 175 -10.21 1.35 -10.37
N THR A 176 -10.95 1.33 -11.49
CA THR A 176 -11.36 0.07 -12.15
C THR A 176 -10.16 -0.84 -12.42
N TRP A 177 -8.98 -0.27 -12.71
CA TRP A 177 -7.73 -0.99 -12.94
C TRP A 177 -7.29 -1.86 -11.75
N ALA A 178 -7.66 -1.51 -10.50
CA ALA A 178 -7.33 -2.28 -9.30
C ALA A 178 -8.15 -3.58 -9.18
N ILE A 179 -9.25 -3.70 -9.92
CA ILE A 179 -10.10 -4.90 -9.90
C ILE A 179 -9.49 -5.93 -10.86
N GLY A 180 -8.90 -7.00 -10.32
CA GLY A 180 -8.22 -8.02 -11.11
C GLY A 180 -9.13 -8.73 -12.13
N LYS A 181 -8.56 -9.13 -13.28
CA LYS A 181 -9.28 -9.74 -14.41
C LYS A 181 -10.20 -10.89 -14.00
N ARG A 182 -9.69 -11.82 -13.17
CA ARG A 182 -10.47 -12.96 -12.67
C ARG A 182 -11.68 -12.51 -11.83
N ARG A 183 -11.48 -11.51 -10.96
CA ARG A 183 -12.57 -10.94 -10.14
C ARG A 183 -13.60 -10.22 -10.99
N ARG A 184 -13.22 -9.57 -12.09
CA ARG A 184 -14.18 -8.99 -13.04
C ARG A 184 -15.07 -10.05 -13.71
N ALA A 185 -14.52 -11.23 -13.98
CA ALA A 185 -15.27 -12.32 -14.62
C ALA A 185 -16.15 -13.11 -13.63
N GLU A 186 -15.62 -13.38 -12.44
CA GLU A 186 -16.24 -14.30 -11.47
C GLU A 186 -16.95 -13.58 -10.31
N GLY A 187 -16.66 -12.29 -10.08
CA GLY A 187 -17.09 -11.58 -8.88
C GLY A 187 -16.48 -12.18 -7.60
N GLY A 188 -17.35 -12.47 -6.64
CA GLY A 188 -17.01 -13.10 -5.36
C GLY A 188 -16.28 -12.18 -4.36
N PHE A 189 -16.37 -10.86 -4.52
CA PHE A 189 -15.96 -9.86 -3.54
C PHE A 189 -17.18 -9.05 -3.07
N LEU A 190 -17.04 -8.35 -1.95
CA LEU A 190 -18.10 -7.53 -1.37
C LEU A 190 -18.54 -6.44 -2.34
N GLY A 191 -19.84 -6.30 -2.54
CA GLY A 191 -20.40 -5.33 -3.48
C GLY A 191 -20.11 -5.60 -4.96
N ALA A 192 -19.71 -6.82 -5.32
CA ALA A 192 -19.40 -7.18 -6.70
C ALA A 192 -20.55 -6.89 -7.66
N GLU A 193 -21.81 -7.11 -7.29
CA GLU A 193 -22.95 -6.84 -8.17
C GLU A 193 -23.00 -5.38 -8.64
N VAL A 194 -22.87 -4.44 -7.70
CA VAL A 194 -22.86 -2.99 -7.99
C VAL A 194 -21.64 -2.62 -8.83
N ILE A 195 -20.46 -3.08 -8.40
CA ILE A 195 -19.20 -2.73 -9.04
C ILE A 195 -19.12 -3.28 -10.47
N LEU A 196 -19.51 -4.53 -10.69
CA LEU A 196 -19.48 -5.16 -12.01
C LEU A 196 -20.49 -4.50 -12.96
N LYS A 197 -21.67 -4.13 -12.45
CA LYS A 197 -22.63 -3.36 -13.24
C LYS A 197 -22.06 -2.02 -13.69
N GLN A 198 -21.39 -1.27 -12.80
CA GLN A 198 -20.75 0.00 -13.17
C GLN A 198 -19.59 -0.16 -14.15
N ILE A 199 -18.90 -1.31 -14.15
CA ILE A 199 -17.88 -1.61 -15.18
C ILE A 199 -18.52 -1.79 -16.55
N ALA A 200 -19.68 -2.47 -16.61
CA ALA A 200 -20.38 -2.74 -17.86
C ALA A 200 -21.12 -1.51 -18.41
N ASP A 201 -21.89 -0.83 -17.54
CA ASP A 201 -22.83 0.22 -17.93
C ASP A 201 -22.25 1.64 -17.78
N GLY A 202 -21.15 1.76 -17.04
CA GLY A 202 -20.57 3.02 -16.60
C GLY A 202 -21.09 3.46 -15.21
N PRO A 203 -20.26 4.17 -14.42
CA PRO A 203 -20.69 4.71 -13.14
C PRO A 203 -21.52 6.01 -13.32
N PRO A 204 -22.41 6.34 -12.38
CA PRO A 204 -23.24 7.56 -12.47
C PRO A 204 -22.44 8.86 -12.33
N LYS A 205 -21.25 8.78 -11.73
CA LYS A 205 -20.26 9.85 -11.59
C LYS A 205 -18.86 9.26 -11.68
N ARG A 206 -17.86 10.06 -12.06
CA ARG A 206 -16.46 9.60 -12.12
C ARG A 206 -15.52 10.71 -11.70
N ARG A 207 -14.53 10.38 -10.86
CA ARG A 207 -13.40 11.23 -10.53
C ARG A 207 -12.58 11.51 -11.80
N VAL A 208 -12.25 12.77 -12.02
CA VAL A 208 -11.45 13.27 -13.16
C VAL A 208 -10.13 13.86 -12.68
#